data_AF-A0AB36JNE3-F1
#
_entry.id   AF-A0AB36JNE3-F1
#
_cell.length_a   1.000
_cell.length_b   1.000
_cell.length_c   1.000
_cell.angle_alpha   90.00
_cell.angle_beta   90.00
_cell.angle_gamma   90.00
#
_symmetry.space_group_name_H-M   'P 1'
#
loop_
_entity.id
_entity.type
_entity.pdbx_description
1 polymer ?
#
loop_
_entity_poly.entity_id
_entity_poly.type
_entity_poly.pdbx_seq_one_letter_code
_entity_poly.pdbx_strand_id
1 'polypeptide(L)' 'MALYKATKNLVFQSLGKAVIVDEVIDLEPDYAEKVNKDLKLTFPDVEAVLVPVDETVEEKPKKPKGKKADDETKSDATE' A
#
# COMPACT_ATOMS: atom_id res chain seq x y z
N MET A 1 -11.67 -4.06 -4.59
CA MET A 1 -10.46 -4.90 -4.68
C MET A 1 -9.39 -4.08 -5.38
N ALA A 2 -8.12 -4.36 -5.12
CA ALA A 2 -6.99 -3.66 -5.71
C ALA A 2 -6.01 -4.67 -6.30
N LEU A 3 -5.30 -4.26 -7.34
CA LEU A 3 -4.31 -5.12 -7.98
C LEU A 3 -3.02 -5.10 -7.18
N TYR A 4 -2.45 -6.28 -6.93
CA TYR A 4 -1.19 -6.46 -6.24
C TYR A 4 -0.26 -7.34 -7.06
N LYS A 5 0.97 -6.87 -7.25
CA LYS A 5 2.05 -7.63 -7.86
C LYS A 5 2.77 -8.44 -6.80
N ALA A 6 2.85 -9.75 -7.01
CA ALA A 6 3.58 -10.62 -6.10
C ALA A 6 5.08 -10.53 -6.37
N THR A 7 5.87 -10.36 -5.30
CA THR A 7 7.34 -10.34 -5.38
C THR A 7 7.94 -11.73 -5.13
N LYS A 8 7.11 -12.69 -4.71
CA LYS A 8 7.45 -14.08 -4.42
C LYS A 8 6.34 -15.00 -4.91
N ASN A 9 6.63 -16.29 -4.98
CA ASN A 9 5.63 -17.30 -5.31
C ASN A 9 4.77 -17.55 -4.07
N LEU A 10 3.50 -17.18 -4.16
CA LEU A 10 2.54 -17.22 -3.05
C LEU A 10 1.41 -18.19 -3.38
N VAL A 11 0.98 -18.96 -2.37
CA VAL A 11 -0.19 -19.83 -2.48
C VAL A 11 -1.24 -19.34 -1.51
N PHE A 12 -2.31 -18.77 -2.05
CA PHE A 12 -3.46 -18.31 -1.30
C PHE A 12 -4.41 -19.49 -1.04
N GLN A 13 -4.16 -20.22 0.04
CA GLN A 13 -4.99 -21.37 0.43
C GLN A 13 -6.47 -20.99 0.59
N SER A 14 -6.75 -19.80 1.13
CA SER A 14 -8.12 -19.29 1.28
C SER A 14 -8.86 -19.11 -0.05
N LEU A 15 -8.12 -18.86 -1.13
CA LEU A 15 -8.66 -18.64 -2.47
C LEU A 15 -8.48 -19.87 -3.39
N GLY A 16 -7.72 -20.87 -2.95
CA GLY A 16 -7.32 -22.00 -3.80
C GLY A 16 -6.50 -21.60 -5.02
N LYS A 17 -5.77 -20.47 -4.95
CA LYS A 17 -5.00 -19.90 -6.06
C LYS A 17 -3.52 -19.80 -5.71
N ALA A 18 -2.67 -19.96 -6.71
CA ALA A 18 -1.25 -19.67 -6.62
C ALA A 18 -0.92 -18.50 -7.54
N VAL A 19 -0.08 -17.60 -7.05
CA VAL A 19 0.41 -16.41 -7.76
C VAL A 19 1.91 -16.51 -7.79
N ILE A 20 2.50 -16.42 -8.99
CA ILE A 20 3.95 -16.48 -9.14
C ILE A 20 4.58 -15.09 -9.01
N VAL A 21 5.90 -15.03 -8.84
CA VAL A 21 6.63 -13.76 -8.89
C VAL A 21 6.32 -12.99 -10.19
N ASP A 22 6.20 -11.68 -10.06
CA ASP A 22 5.85 -10.74 -11.13
C ASP A 22 4.38 -10.80 -11.60
N GLU A 23 3.59 -11.76 -11.12
CA GLU A 23 2.16 -11.87 -11.44
C GLU A 23 1.34 -10.84 -10.64
N VAL A 24 0.30 -10.30 -11.29
CA VAL A 24 -0.65 -9.37 -10.69
C VAL A 24 -1.93 -10.12 -10.33
N ILE A 25 -2.33 -10.03 -9.07
CA ILE A 25 -3.58 -10.59 -8.55
C ILE A 25 -4.50 -9.49 -8.03
N ASP A 26 -5.79 -9.62 -8.31
CA ASP A 26 -6.83 -8.80 -7.68
C ASP A 26 -7.12 -9.33 -6.27
N LEU A 27 -6.90 -8.48 -5.27
CA LEU A 27 -6.96 -8.85 -3.86
C LEU A 27 -7.58 -7.71 -3.04
N GLU A 28 -8.15 -8.04 -1.89
CA GLU A 28 -8.61 -7.00 -0.96
C GLU A 28 -7.41 -6.35 -0.23
N PRO A 29 -7.43 -5.01 -0.03
CA PRO A 29 -6.32 -4.31 0.59
C PRO A 29 -6.06 -4.78 2.03
N ASP A 30 -7.12 -5.05 2.80
CA ASP A 30 -7.02 -5.57 4.16
C ASP A 30 -6.33 -6.95 4.20
N TYR A 31 -6.68 -7.82 3.24
CA TYR A 31 -6.07 -9.13 3.10
C TYR A 31 -4.61 -9.04 2.63
N ALA A 32 -4.30 -8.14 1.70
CA ALA A 32 -2.93 -7.90 1.25
C ALA A 32 -2.04 -7.37 2.39
N GLU A 33 -2.55 -6.46 3.23
CA GLU A 33 -1.84 -5.99 4.43
C GLU A 33 -1.60 -7.11 5.44
N LYS A 34 -2.59 -8.00 5.64
CA LYS A 34 -2.45 -9.16 6.53
C LYS A 34 -1.39 -10.13 6.02
N VAL A 35 -1.42 -10.46 4.73
CA VAL A 35 -0.43 -11.34 4.08
C VAL A 35 0.97 -10.74 4.16
N ASN A 36 1.11 -9.44 3.89
CA ASN A 36 2.38 -8.74 4.03
C ASN A 36 2.91 -8.77 5.47
N LYS A 37 2.06 -8.59 6.49
CA LYS A 37 2.46 -8.67 7.91
C LYS A 37 2.89 -10.07 8.31
N ASP A 38 2.12 -11.09 7.91
CA ASP A 38 2.37 -12.49 8.23
C ASP A 38 3.69 -12.98 7.61
N LEU A 39 3.90 -12.64 6.34
CA LEU A 39 5.07 -13.06 5.58
C LEU A 39 6.31 -12.18 5.78
N LYS A 40 6.21 -11.06 6.50
CA LYS A 40 7.35 -10.19 6.82
C LYS A 40 8.41 -10.87 7.69
N LEU A 41 7.99 -11.79 8.57
CA LEU A 41 8.91 -12.59 9.38
C LEU A 41 9.61 -13.68 8.56
N THR A 42 8.91 -14.20 7.55
CA THR A 42 9.42 -15.26 6.67
C THR A 42 10.36 -14.70 5.59
N PHE A 43 10.07 -13.51 5.09
CA PHE A 43 10.85 -12.83 4.06
C PHE A 43 11.30 -11.45 4.54
N PRO A 44 12.27 -11.37 5.47
CA PRO A 44 12.83 -10.09 5.93
C PRO A 44 13.60 -9.36 4.82
N ASP A 45 13.96 -10.07 3.74
CA ASP A 45 14.71 -9.55 2.59
C ASP A 45 13.86 -8.70 1.65
N VAL A 46 12.52 -8.78 1.73
CA VAL A 46 11.61 -8.00 0.89
C VAL A 46 10.73 -7.10 1.75
N GLU A 47 10.52 -5.86 1.30
CA GLU A 47 9.70 -4.89 2.04
C GLU A 47 8.22 -5.31 2.11
N ALA A 48 7.72 -5.92 1.03
CA ALA A 48 6.38 -6.47 0.89
C ALA A 48 6.38 -7.63 -0.10
N VAL A 49 5.62 -8.68 0.22
CA VAL A 49 5.37 -9.82 -0.67
C VAL A 49 4.31 -9.51 -1.73
N LEU A 50 3.41 -8.57 -1.42
CA LEU A 50 2.38 -8.04 -2.31
C LEU A 50 2.51 -6.52 -2.42
N VAL A 51 2.83 -6.03 -3.61
CA VAL A 51 3.02 -4.61 -3.90
C VAL A 51 1.80 -4.10 -4.67
N PRO A 52 1.08 -3.08 -4.19
CA PRO A 52 -0.06 -2.54 -4.93
C PRO A 52 0.39 -2.02 -6.29
N VAL A 53 -0.28 -2.50 -7.34
CA VAL A 53 -0.15 -2.03 -8.72
C VAL A 53 -1.22 -0.98 -8.89
N ASP A 54 -0.81 0.27 -8.82
CA ASP A 54 -1.72 1.35 -9.14
C ASP A 54 -1.79 1.48 -10.67
N GLU A 55 -2.95 1.18 -11.26
CA GLU A 55 -3.24 1.55 -12.65
C GLU A 55 -3.43 3.08 -12.80
N THR A 56 -3.39 3.83 -11.70
CA THR A 56 -3.32 5.28 -11.75
C THR A 56 -1.87 5.74 -11.79
N VAL A 57 -1.50 6.26 -12.95
CA VAL A 57 -0.29 7.05 -13.21
C VAL A 57 -0.02 8.03 -12.06
N GLU A 58 1.19 7.93 -11.49
CA GLU A 58 1.92 8.94 -10.71
C GLU A 58 1.29 9.55 -9.43
N GLU A 59 2.18 9.67 -8.43
CA GLU A 59 2.13 10.60 -7.31
C GLU A 59 1.12 10.33 -6.16
N LYS A 60 1.60 9.63 -5.13
CA LYS A 60 1.57 10.22 -3.79
C LYS A 60 2.62 9.66 -2.83
N PRO A 61 3.71 10.39 -2.57
CA PRO A 61 4.39 10.25 -1.30
C PRO A 61 3.54 10.97 -0.23
N LYS A 62 3.33 10.33 0.92
CA LYS A 62 3.44 10.90 2.29
C LYS A 62 2.52 10.19 3.29
N LYS A 63 3.12 9.36 4.16
CA LYS A 63 2.63 9.16 5.53
C LYS A 63 3.09 10.34 6.42
N PRO A 64 2.38 10.60 7.54
CA PRO A 64 2.09 11.94 8.04
C PRO A 64 3.07 12.41 9.12
N LYS A 65 3.24 13.74 9.28
CA LYS A 65 3.92 14.29 10.46
C LYS A 65 3.28 15.61 10.92
N GLY A 66 2.45 15.49 11.96
CA GLY A 66 2.46 16.41 13.09
C GLY A 66 1.67 17.72 13.02
N LYS A 67 0.56 17.75 13.76
CA LYS A 67 0.29 18.68 14.89
C LYS A 67 0.26 20.21 14.66
N LYS A 68 -0.97 20.72 14.83
CA LYS A 68 -1.40 21.98 15.51
C LYS A 68 -1.35 23.32 14.75
N ALA A 69 -2.58 23.81 14.52
CA ALA A 69 -3.09 25.15 14.82
C ALA A 69 -2.18 26.38 14.64
N ASP A 70 -2.48 27.13 13.58
CA ASP A 70 -2.40 28.60 13.47
C ASP A 70 -3.77 28.97 12.86
N ASP A 71 -4.73 29.62 13.52
CA ASP A 71 -4.72 30.96 14.12
C ASP A 71 -3.86 31.96 13.33
N GLU A 72 -4.49 32.62 12.35
CA GLU A 72 -4.47 34.08 12.22
C GLU A 72 -5.44 34.48 11.09
N THR A 73 -6.69 34.74 11.47
CA THR A 73 -7.59 35.59 10.69
C THR A 73 -7.31 37.04 11.13
N LYS A 74 -6.56 37.79 10.34
CA LYS A 74 -6.60 39.25 10.43
C LYS A 74 -6.12 39.95 9.14
N SER A 75 -7.03 40.78 8.58
CA SER A 75 -6.86 42.11 7.95
C SER A 75 -5.73 42.30 6.90
N ASP A 76 -5.87 43.01 5.78
CA ASP A 76 -6.54 44.29 5.48
C ASP A 76 -6.34 44.50 3.95
N ALA A 77 -7.35 44.77 3.13
CA ALA A 77 -7.76 46.09 2.59
C ALA A 77 -6.66 46.99 1.96
N THR A 78 -6.93 47.45 0.73
CA THR A 78 -6.43 48.68 0.04
C THR A 78 -4.99 48.57 -0.52
N GLU A 79 -4.69 48.88 -1.78
CA GLU A 79 -4.97 50.08 -2.60
C GLU A 79 -5.06 49.73 -4.10
#